data_AF-A0A7X5Q602-F1
#
_entry.id   AF-A0A7X5Q602-F1
#
_cell.length_a   1.000
_cell.length_b   1.000
_cell.length_c   1.000
_cell.angle_alpha   90.00
_cell.angle_beta   90.00
_cell.angle_gamma   90.00
#
_symmetry.space_group_name_H-M   'P 1'
#
loop_
_entity.id
_entity.type
_entity.pdbx_description
1 polymer ?
#
loop_
_entity_poly.entity_id
_entity_poly.type
_entity_poly.pdbx_seq_one_letter_code
_entity_poly.pdbx_strand_id
1 'polypeptide(L)'
;FLLSWITAVTWQEDVKQIDQQIEQLQNLQDKYRWNMERNVNNAMRWQFQNQNYLDARRAWEQASQEKQKIQEIQDQIDDLEVRKKKILEEHGEEQPS
;
A
#
# COMPACT_ATOMS: atom_id res chain seq x y z
N PHE A 1 32.04 2.46 31.92
CA PHE A 1 31.21 3.37 31.11
C PHE A 1 30.39 2.57 30.11
N LEU A 2 29.24 2.05 30.52
CA LEU A 2 28.26 1.43 29.61
C LEU A 2 26.87 1.88 30.05
N LEU A 3 26.50 3.10 29.67
CA LEU A 3 25.11 3.54 29.74
C LEU A 3 24.43 3.04 28.47
N SER A 4 23.64 2.00 28.68
CA SER A 4 22.70 1.45 27.70
C SER A 4 21.75 2.56 27.26
N TRP A 5 21.85 2.98 26.00
CA TRP A 5 20.86 3.83 25.34
C TRP A 5 19.62 2.97 25.08
N ILE A 6 18.81 2.75 26.11
CA ILE A 6 17.43 2.30 25.93
C ILE A 6 16.69 3.52 25.41
N THR A 7 16.71 3.72 24.09
CA THR A 7 15.75 4.61 23.44
C THR A 7 14.39 3.94 23.63
N ALA A 8 13.68 4.30 24.69
CA ALA A 8 12.26 4.03 24.78
C ALA A 8 11.62 4.65 23.53
N VAL A 9 11.20 3.81 22.59
CA VAL A 9 10.45 4.28 21.42
C VAL A 9 9.19 4.89 22.00
N THR A 10 9.06 6.21 21.87
CA THR A 10 7.88 6.90 22.36
C THR A 10 6.74 6.60 21.39
N TRP A 11 5.49 6.59 21.87
CA TRP A 11 4.33 6.33 21.03
C TRP A 11 4.26 7.28 19.81
N GLN A 12 4.81 8.49 19.93
CA GLN A 12 4.94 9.43 18.81
C GLN A 12 5.88 8.92 17.71
N GLU A 13 6.98 8.27 18.07
CA GLU A 13 7.90 7.70 17.07
C GLU A 13 7.28 6.46 16.40
N ASP A 14 6.50 5.66 17.13
CA ASP A 14 5.71 4.56 16.54
C ASP A 14 4.68 5.08 15.53
N VAL A 15 3.92 6.13 15.88
CA VAL A 15 2.97 6.77 14.96
C VAL A 15 3.68 7.30 13.72
N LYS A 16 4.83 7.96 13.89
CA LYS A 16 5.63 8.49 12.79
C LYS A 16 6.19 7.38 11.89
N GLN A 17 6.62 6.26 12.45
CA GLN A 17 7.05 5.10 11.67
C GLN A 17 5.89 4.49 10.87
N ILE A 18 4.69 4.40 11.46
CA ILE A 18 3.49 3.95 10.75
C ILE A 18 3.17 4.89 9.58
N ASP A 19 3.23 6.20 9.79
CA ASP A 19 2.98 7.19 8.72
C ASP A 19 3.97 7.04 7.56
N GLN A 20 5.26 6.82 7.86
CA GLN A 20 6.27 6.54 6.84
C GLN A 20 6.00 5.25 6.07
N GLN A 21 5.53 4.20 6.75
CA GLN A 21 5.17 2.93 6.11
C GLN A 21 3.95 3.08 5.21
N ILE A 22 2.92 3.81 5.65
CA ILE A 22 1.74 4.13 4.84
C ILE A 22 2.15 4.89 3.58
N GLU A 23 3.00 5.91 3.69
CA GLU A 23 3.49 6.67 2.52
C GLU A 23 4.26 5.77 1.53
N GLN A 24 5.11 4.86 2.03
CA GLN A 24 5.83 3.91 1.17
C GLN A 24 4.87 2.95 0.46
N LEU A 25 3.85 2.45 1.16
CA LEU A 25 2.83 1.58 0.60
C LEU A 25 1.97 2.31 -0.43
N GLN A 26 1.58 3.57 -0.19
CA GLN A 26 0.85 4.40 -1.15
C GLN A 26 1.65 4.61 -2.44
N ASN A 27 2.93 4.95 -2.33
CA ASN A 27 3.82 5.07 -3.50
C ASN A 27 3.93 3.76 -4.28
N LEU A 28 4.00 2.62 -3.59
CA LEU A 28 4.02 1.30 -4.22
C LEU A 28 2.67 0.98 -4.89
N GLN A 29 1.56 1.32 -4.23
CA GLN A 29 0.21 1.16 -4.75
C GLN A 29 0.01 1.93 -6.06
N ASP A 30 0.49 3.18 -6.12
CA ASP A 30 0.41 4.03 -7.31
C ASP A 30 1.20 3.45 -8.48
N LYS A 31 2.38 2.88 -8.21
CA LYS A 31 3.16 2.15 -9.24
C LYS A 31 2.37 0.98 -9.81
N TYR A 32 1.69 0.21 -8.96
CA TYR A 32 0.85 -0.90 -9.41
C TYR A 32 -0.39 -0.43 -10.18
N ARG A 33 -1.02 0.68 -9.75
CA ARG A 33 -2.14 1.31 -10.49
C ARG A 33 -1.69 1.72 -11.89
N TRP A 34 -0.54 2.38 -12.01
CA TRP A 34 0.01 2.78 -13.30
C TRP A 34 0.28 1.58 -14.22
N ASN A 35 0.88 0.50 -13.69
CA ASN A 35 1.11 -0.73 -14.45
C ASN A 35 -0.20 -1.40 -14.89
N MET A 36 -1.19 -1.46 -13.99
CA MET A 36 -2.51 -2.00 -14.27
C MET A 36 -3.15 -1.25 -15.44
N GLU A 37 -3.23 0.08 -15.36
CA GLU A 37 -3.82 0.92 -16.41
C GLU A 37 -3.09 0.74 -17.75
N ARG A 38 -1.75 0.70 -17.73
CA ARG A 38 -0.95 0.44 -18.92
C ARG A 38 -1.32 -0.90 -19.57
N ASN A 39 -1.45 -1.95 -18.76
CA ASN A 39 -1.79 -3.29 -19.24
C ASN A 39 -3.24 -3.36 -19.75
N VAL A 40 -4.19 -2.71 -19.09
CA VAL A 40 -5.56 -2.54 -19.59
C VAL A 40 -5.57 -1.86 -20.94
N ASN A 41 -4.83 -0.76 -21.11
CA ASN A 41 -4.74 -0.03 -22.37
C ASN A 41 -4.13 -0.89 -23.50
N ASN A 42 -3.07 -1.65 -23.18
CA ASN A 42 -2.47 -2.59 -24.13
C ASN A 42 -3.47 -3.69 -24.54
N ALA A 43 -4.16 -4.28 -23.57
CA ALA A 43 -5.16 -5.31 -23.81
C ALA A 43 -6.30 -4.81 -24.70
N MET A 44 -6.80 -3.61 -24.38
CA MET A 44 -7.84 -2.94 -25.16
C MET A 44 -7.41 -2.62 -26.59
N ARG A 45 -6.14 -2.28 -26.80
CA ARG A 45 -5.58 -2.03 -28.14
C ARG A 45 -5.39 -3.32 -28.93
N TRP A 46 -4.82 -4.35 -28.32
CA TRP A 46 -4.42 -5.57 -29.01
C TRP A 46 -5.59 -6.50 -29.32
N GLN A 47 -6.66 -6.49 -28.54
CA GLN A 47 -7.83 -7.34 -28.80
C GLN A 47 -8.52 -7.05 -30.14
N PHE A 48 -8.33 -5.85 -30.70
CA PHE A 48 -8.90 -5.44 -31.99
C PHE A 48 -7.90 -5.56 -33.16
N GLN A 49 -6.66 -5.98 -32.90
CA GLN A 49 -5.65 -6.19 -33.93
C GLN A 49 -5.64 -7.65 -34.37
N ASN A 50 -5.81 -7.88 -35.69
CA ASN A 50 -5.68 -9.22 -36.25
C ASN A 50 -4.34 -9.84 -35.82
N GLN A 51 -4.41 -11.04 -35.21
CA GLN A 51 -3.29 -11.86 -34.71
C GLN A 51 -2.74 -11.55 -33.30
N ASN A 52 -3.21 -10.52 -32.59
CA ASN A 52 -2.64 -10.15 -31.26
C ASN A 52 -3.49 -10.62 -30.06
N TYR A 53 -4.40 -11.59 -30.24
CA TYR A 53 -5.28 -12.07 -29.18
C TYR A 53 -4.53 -12.63 -27.96
N LEU A 54 -3.42 -13.35 -28.18
CA LEU A 54 -2.62 -13.91 -27.09
C LEU A 54 -1.96 -12.81 -26.25
N ASP A 55 -1.45 -11.75 -26.88
CA ASP A 55 -0.85 -10.63 -26.18
C ASP A 55 -1.90 -9.80 -25.44
N ALA A 56 -3.08 -9.62 -26.03
CA ALA A 56 -4.22 -8.99 -25.36
C ALA A 56 -4.61 -9.76 -24.10
N ARG A 57 -4.69 -11.09 -24.18
CA ARG A 57 -4.97 -11.96 -23.03
C ARG A 57 -3.88 -11.84 -21.96
N ARG A 58 -2.60 -11.89 -22.34
CA ARG A 58 -1.48 -11.74 -21.40
C ARG A 58 -1.55 -10.38 -20.68
N ALA A 59 -1.87 -9.31 -21.39
CA ALA A 59 -2.03 -7.99 -20.81
C ALA A 59 -3.20 -7.92 -19.81
N TRP A 60 -4.34 -8.58 -20.10
CA TRP A 60 -5.43 -8.71 -19.13
C TRP A 60 -5.02 -9.48 -17.87
N GLU A 61 -4.30 -10.60 -18.04
CA GLU A 61 -3.80 -11.39 -16.91
C GLU A 61 -2.83 -10.57 -16.03
N GLN A 62 -1.92 -9.82 -16.65
CA GLN A 62 -1.02 -8.91 -15.94
C GLN A 62 -1.79 -7.81 -15.21
N ALA A 63 -2.75 -7.14 -15.85
CA ALA A 63 -3.58 -6.13 -15.19
C ALA A 63 -4.34 -6.72 -13.98
N SER A 64 -4.84 -7.95 -14.08
CA SER A 64 -5.50 -8.63 -12.96
C SER A 64 -4.55 -8.93 -11.80
N GLN A 65 -3.30 -9.29 -12.08
CA GLN A 65 -2.27 -9.50 -11.05
C GLN A 65 -1.92 -8.19 -10.34
N GLU A 66 -1.75 -7.10 -11.09
CA GLU A 66 -1.48 -5.78 -10.50
C GLU A 66 -2.66 -5.31 -9.64
N LYS A 67 -3.90 -5.58 -10.07
CA LYS A 67 -5.10 -5.30 -9.27
C LYS A 67 -5.12 -6.06 -7.94
N GLN A 68 -4.70 -7.32 -7.94
CA GLN A 68 -4.59 -8.09 -6.69
C GLN A 68 -3.55 -7.47 -5.76
N LYS A 69 -2.40 -7.04 -6.30
CA LYS A 69 -1.35 -6.36 -5.51
C LYS A 69 -1.83 -5.03 -4.91
N ILE A 70 -2.62 -4.25 -5.66
CA ILE A 70 -3.23 -3.02 -5.14
C ILE A 70 -4.12 -3.31 -3.93
N GLN A 71 -4.93 -4.38 -3.99
CA GLN A 71 -5.79 -4.78 -2.88
C GLN A 71 -4.97 -5.24 -1.67
N GLU A 72 -3.98 -6.10 -1.88
CA GLU A 72 -3.08 -6.55 -0.78
C GLU A 72 -2.39 -5.37 -0.08
N ILE A 73 -1.98 -4.34 -0.83
CA ILE A 73 -1.39 -3.13 -0.28
C ILE A 73 -2.42 -2.31 0.48
N GLN A 74 -3.66 -2.20 -0.04
CA GLN A 74 -4.73 -1.49 0.66
C GLN A 74 -5.03 -2.14 2.01
N ASP A 75 -5.12 -3.47 2.05
CA ASP A 75 -5.36 -4.21 3.29
C ASP A 75 -4.25 -3.96 4.32
N GLN A 76 -2.99 -3.81 3.88
CA GLN A 76 -1.87 -3.44 4.75
C GLN A 76 -1.94 -1.99 5.26
N ILE A 77 -2.34 -1.05 4.41
CA ILE A 77 -2.56 0.35 4.80
C ILE A 77 -3.67 0.40 5.85
N ASP A 78 -4.78 -0.29 5.64
CA ASP A 78 -5.93 -0.32 6.55
C ASP A 78 -5.52 -0.89 7.93
N ASP A 79 -4.73 -1.96 7.98
CA ASP A 79 -4.21 -2.52 9.25
C ASP A 79 -3.31 -1.51 9.99
N LEU A 80 -2.42 -0.81 9.26
CA LEU A 80 -1.56 0.23 9.82
C LEU A 80 -2.36 1.41 10.36
N GLU A 81 -3.41 1.83 9.64
CA GLU A 81 -4.31 2.90 10.10
C GLU A 81 -5.05 2.51 11.38
N VAL A 82 -5.55 1.27 11.46
CA VAL A 82 -6.17 0.72 12.68
C VAL A 82 -5.18 0.72 13.84
N ARG A 83 -3.94 0.26 13.60
CA ARG A 83 -2.89 0.26 14.63
C ARG A 83 -2.55 1.67 15.10
N LYS A 84 -2.40 2.63 14.19
CA LYS A 84 -2.16 4.04 14.52
C LYS A 84 -3.30 4.61 15.36
N LYS A 85 -4.55 4.36 14.96
CA LYS A 85 -5.73 4.79 15.71
C LYS A 85 -5.71 4.26 17.14
N LYS A 86 -5.39 2.98 17.33
CA LYS A 86 -5.28 2.36 18.66
C LYS A 86 -4.20 3.03 19.53
N ILE A 87 -3.00 3.29 18.98
CA ILE A 87 -1.92 3.97 19.71
C ILE A 87 -2.36 5.38 20.13
N LEU A 88 -3.05 6.09 19.24
CA LEU A 88 -3.55 7.44 19.53
C LEU A 88 -4.68 7.42 20.57
N GLU A 89 -5.55 6.41 20.58
CA GLU A 89 -6.58 6.24 21.63
C GLU A 89 -5.94 5.93 22.99
N GLU A 90 -4.96 5.02 23.04
CA GLU A 90 -4.27 4.61 24.27
C GLU A 90 -3.41 5.72 24.90
N HIS A 91 -2.93 6.68 24.10
CA HIS A 91 -1.99 7.72 24.54
C HIS A 91 -2.47 9.17 24.35
N GLY A 92 -3.64 9.36 23.73
CA GLY A 92 -4.19 10.67 23.35
C GLY A 92 -5.57 11.00 23.93
N GLU A 93 -6.23 10.10 24.66
CA GLU A 93 -7.37 10.47 25.52
C GLU A 93 -6.89 10.84 26.93
N GLU A 94 -6.66 12.15 27.16
CA GLU A 94 -7.12 12.72 28.43
C GLU A 94 -8.62 12.39 28.52
N GLN A 95 -8.98 11.42 29.37
CA GLN A 95 -10.39 11.14 29.62
C GLN A 95 -11.09 12.45 30.00
N PRO A 96 -12.16 12.86 29.29
CA PRO A 96 -12.96 13.99 29.74
C PRO A 96 -13.51 13.66 31.13
N SER A 97 -13.08 14.44 32.11
CA SER A 97 -13.57 14.48 33.49
C SER A 97 -15.07 14.73 33.57
#